data_AF-A0A918QDW2-F1
#
_entry.id   AF-A0A918QDW2-F1
#
_cell.length_a   1.000
_cell.length_b   1.000
_cell.length_c   1.000
_cell.angle_alpha   90.00
_cell.angle_beta   90.00
_cell.angle_gamma   90.00
#
_symmetry.space_group_name_H-M   'P 1'
#
loop_
_entity.id
_entity.type
_entity.pdbx_description
1 polymer ?
#
loop_
_entity_poly.entity_id
_entity_poly.type
_entity_poly.pdbx_seq_one_letter_code
_entity_poly.pdbx_strand_id
1 'polypeptide(L)' 'MENTVPEDARASVDTSLVDGTDAVLMEHVSGTVCATEKSFEGPFALHLTDEHGRISRHHLYESSLSIADACAP' A
#
# COMPACT_ATOMS: atom_id res chain seq x y z
N MET A 1 -8.74 15.26 2.95
CA MET A 1 -9.27 15.12 1.58
C MET A 1 -8.89 13.74 1.12
N GLU A 2 -9.87 12.92 0.75
CA GLU A 2 -9.62 11.55 0.30
C GLU A 2 -9.05 11.60 -1.13
N ASN A 3 -7.86 11.01 -1.33
CA ASN A 3 -7.18 11.03 -2.62
C ASN A 3 -7.74 9.99 -3.60
N THR A 4 -8.40 8.96 -3.08
CA THR A 4 -9.02 7.88 -3.85
C THR A 4 -10.51 7.82 -3.63
N VAL A 5 -11.25 7.35 -4.62
CA VAL A 5 -12.69 7.09 -4.49
C VAL A 5 -12.87 5.95 -3.47
N PRO A 6 -13.58 6.16 -2.35
CA PRO A 6 -13.59 5.20 -1.24
C PRO A 6 -14.13 3.82 -1.62
N GLU A 7 -15.11 3.76 -2.52
CA GLU A 7 -15.74 2.51 -2.96
C GLU A 7 -14.82 1.61 -3.81
N ASP A 8 -13.78 2.20 -4.40
CA ASP A 8 -12.83 1.53 -5.27
C ASP A 8 -11.52 1.15 -4.57
N ALA A 9 -11.28 1.67 -3.37
CA ALA A 9 -10.08 1.37 -2.60
C ALA A 9 -10.07 -0.10 -2.15
N ARG A 10 -9.06 -0.86 -2.58
CA ARG A 10 -8.86 -2.26 -2.19
C ARG A 10 -7.44 -2.49 -1.71
N ALA A 11 -7.32 -3.30 -0.65
CA ALA A 11 -6.08 -3.90 -0.22
C ALA A 11 -6.36 -5.35 0.19
N SER A 12 -5.56 -6.29 -0.32
CA SER A 12 -5.56 -7.68 0.15
C SER A 12 -4.48 -7.92 1.19
N VAL A 13 -4.63 -8.99 1.97
CA VAL A 13 -3.53 -9.67 2.68
C VAL A 13 -3.63 -11.19 2.39
N ASP A 14 -2.55 -11.79 1.91
CA ASP A 14 -2.34 -13.06 1.19
C ASP A 14 -1.06 -13.74 1.75
N THR A 15 0.06 -13.00 1.84
CA THR A 15 1.31 -13.47 2.46
C THR A 15 1.83 -12.51 3.53
N SER A 16 2.18 -13.08 4.69
CA SER A 16 2.92 -12.41 5.75
C SER A 16 4.15 -13.21 6.16
N LEU A 17 5.26 -12.52 6.39
CA LEU A 17 6.48 -13.06 6.96
C LEU A 17 6.79 -12.32 8.25
N VAL A 18 6.99 -13.05 9.34
CA VAL A 18 7.39 -12.48 10.63
C VAL A 18 8.69 -13.13 11.06
N ASP A 19 9.70 -12.32 11.34
CA ASP A 19 11.01 -12.74 11.84
C ASP A 19 11.45 -11.79 12.96
N GLY A 20 11.44 -12.30 14.19
CA GLY A 20 11.77 -11.50 15.37
C GLY A 20 10.89 -10.25 15.52
N THR A 21 11.50 -9.07 15.46
CA THR A 21 10.84 -7.76 15.55
C THR A 21 10.32 -7.25 14.21
N ASP A 22 10.60 -7.96 13.12
CA ASP A 22 10.30 -7.51 11.76
C ASP A 22 9.14 -8.30 11.17
N ALA A 23 8.22 -7.59 10.52
CA ALA A 23 7.09 -8.15 9.81
C ALA A 23 7.00 -7.57 8.41
N VAL A 24 6.82 -8.43 7.40
CA VAL A 24 6.62 -8.02 6.00
C VAL A 24 5.29 -8.58 5.51
N LEU A 25 4.42 -7.69 5.04
CA LEU A 25 3.15 -8.01 4.37
C LEU A 25 3.34 -7.80 2.87
N MET A 26 2.93 -8.73 2.00
CA MET A 26 3.23 -8.68 0.55
C MET A 26 2.02 -9.00 -0.33
N GLU A 27 1.46 -8.01 -1.02
CA GLU A 27 0.05 -8.00 -1.42
C GLU A 27 -0.24 -7.21 -2.68
N HIS A 28 -1.52 -7.02 -3.00
CA HIS A 28 -1.99 -6.08 -4.02
C HIS A 28 -2.81 -4.94 -3.41
N VAL A 29 -2.64 -3.76 -3.99
CA VAL A 29 -3.43 -2.57 -3.71
C VAL A 29 -3.99 -2.04 -5.02
N SER A 30 -5.23 -1.56 -4.99
CA SER A 30 -5.84 -0.85 -6.10
C SER A 30 -6.73 0.29 -5.61
N GLY A 31 -6.99 1.24 -6.51
CA GLY A 31 -7.92 2.32 -6.28
C GLY A 31 -7.97 3.30 -7.43
N THR A 32 -8.93 4.22 -7.38
CA THR A 32 -9.14 5.25 -8.39
C THR A 32 -8.86 6.63 -7.81
N VAL A 33 -8.00 7.41 -8.46
CA VAL A 33 -7.64 8.76 -8.01
C VAL A 33 -8.79 9.72 -8.28
N CYS A 34 -9.31 10.38 -7.23
CA CYS A 34 -10.47 11.28 -7.32
C CYS A 34 -10.29 12.42 -8.33
N ALA A 35 -9.07 12.92 -8.47
CA ALA A 35 -8.78 14.11 -9.28
C ALA A 35 -8.69 13.82 -10.78
N THR A 36 -8.32 12.60 -11.16
CA THR A 36 -8.05 12.21 -12.56
C THR A 36 -9.00 11.13 -13.06
N GLU A 37 -9.75 10.49 -12.16
CA GLU A 37 -10.62 9.34 -12.44
C GLU A 37 -9.85 8.13 -13.01
N LYS A 38 -8.53 8.11 -12.88
CA LYS A 38 -7.67 7.01 -13.33
C LYS A 38 -7.46 6.01 -12.19
N SER A 39 -7.55 4.73 -12.51
CA SER A 39 -7.28 3.63 -11.58
C SER A 39 -5.81 3.23 -11.60
N PHE A 40 -5.30 2.81 -10.45
CA PHE A 40 -4.02 2.12 -10.31
C PHE A 40 -4.24 0.75 -9.67
N GLU A 41 -3.34 -0.17 -9.97
CA GLU A 41 -3.28 -1.48 -9.36
C GLU A 41 -1.84 -1.96 -9.35
N GLY A 42 -1.43 -2.63 -8.30
CA GLY A 42 -0.14 -3.30 -8.31
C GLY A 42 0.21 -3.95 -6.98
N PRO A 43 1.34 -4.68 -6.97
CA PRO A 43 1.82 -5.28 -5.75
C PRO A 43 2.35 -4.21 -4.79
N PHE A 44 2.23 -4.47 -3.49
CA PHE A 44 2.91 -3.72 -2.43
C PHE A 44 3.58 -4.66 -1.44
N ALA A 45 4.64 -4.18 -0.78
CA ALA A 45 5.22 -4.80 0.39
C ALA A 45 5.33 -3.77 1.52
N LEU A 46 4.77 -4.08 2.69
CA LEU A 46 4.86 -3.25 3.88
C LEU A 46 5.75 -3.94 4.91
N HIS A 47 6.94 -3.37 5.14
CA HIS A 47 7.86 -3.82 6.18
C HIS A 47 7.67 -2.95 7.43
N LEU A 48 7.34 -3.60 8.53
CA LEU A 48 7.15 -3.02 9.85
C LEU A 48 8.21 -3.56 10.80
N THR A 49 8.71 -2.70 11.68
CA THR A 49 9.50 -3.12 12.83
C THR A 49 8.71 -2.79 14.10
N ASP A 50 8.58 -3.77 14.98
CA ASP A 50 7.98 -3.63 16.31
C ASP A 50 9.06 -3.41 17.37
N GLU A 51 8.82 -2.46 18.26
CA GLU A 51 9.55 -2.31 19.51
C GLU A 51 8.54 -2.21 20.66
N HIS A 52 8.53 -3.23 21.52
CA HIS A 52 7.68 -3.30 22.71
C HIS A 52 6.17 -3.25 22.40
N GLY A 53 5.73 -3.94 21.35
CA GLY A 53 4.32 -3.99 20.95
C GLY A 53 3.83 -2.68 20.30
N ARG A 54 4.76 -1.87 19.79
CA ARG A 54 4.48 -0.64 19.04
C ARG A 54 5.33 -0.64 17.78
N ILE A 55 4.71 -0.33 16.64
CA ILE A 55 5.41 -0.12 15.37
C ILE A 55 6.36 1.07 15.52
N SER A 56 7.66 0.83 15.45
CA SER A 56 8.72 1.83 15.55
C SER A 56 9.20 2.31 14.18
N ARG A 57 9.01 1.50 13.14
CA ARG A 57 9.42 1.77 11.76
C ARG A 57 8.44 1.19 10.75
N HIS A 58 8.25 1.89 9.63
CA HIS A 58 7.49 1.39 8.48
C HIS A 58 8.20 1.74 7.17
N HIS A 59 8.27 0.80 6.23
CA HIS A 59 8.74 0.97 4.86
C HIS A 59 7.71 0.39 3.90
N LEU A 60 7.13 1.23 3.06
CA LEU A 60 6.22 0.83 2.00
C LEU A 60 6.97 0.76 0.68
N TYR A 61 6.89 -0.38 0.02
CA TYR A 61 7.33 -0.59 -1.35
C TYR A 61 6.10 -0.85 -2.19
N GLU A 62 5.84 -0.02 -3.19
CA GLU A 62 4.66 -0.15 -4.05
C GLU A 62 5.03 0.20 -5.49
N SER A 63 4.14 -0.13 -6.42
CA SER A 63 4.29 0.25 -7.82
C SER A 63 4.08 1.77 -7.99
N SER A 64 5.08 2.56 -7.62
CA SER A 64 5.04 4.02 -7.66
C SER A 64 4.81 4.56 -9.07
N LEU A 65 5.22 3.83 -10.11
CA LEU A 65 4.95 4.19 -11.50
C LEU A 65 3.45 4.14 -11.82
N SER A 66 2.75 3.06 -11.44
CA SER A 66 1.31 2.93 -11.70
C SER A 66 0.50 4.02 -11.00
N ILE A 67 0.89 4.34 -9.76
CA ILE A 67 0.27 5.43 -8.99
C ILE A 67 0.58 6.79 -9.63
N ALA A 68 1.82 7.03 -10.05
CA ALA A 68 2.20 8.27 -10.71
C ALA A 68 1.44 8.49 -12.01
N ASP A 69 1.26 7.44 -12.82
CA ASP A 69 0.49 7.50 -14.07
C ASP A 69 -0.99 7.80 -13.80
N ALA A 70 -1.58 7.23 -12.74
CA ALA A 70 -2.94 7.55 -12.34
C ALA A 70 -3.09 8.99 -11.82
N CYS A 71 -2.06 9.53 -11.14
CA CYS A 71 -2.05 10.91 -10.65
C CYS A 71 -1.76 11.96 -11.74
N ALA A 72 -1.17 11.57 -12.88
CA ALA A 72 -0.90 12.48 -13.97
C ALA A 72 -2.20 12.97 -14.63
N PRO A 73 -2.33 14.25 -15.01
CA PRO A 73 -3.48 14.77 -15.75
C PRO A 73 -3.65 14.08 -17.11
#